data_AF-A0A832CA97-F1
#
_entry.id   AF-A0A832CA97-F1
#
_cell.length_a   1.000
_cell.length_b   1.000
_cell.length_c   1.000
_cell.angle_alpha   90.00
_cell.angle_beta   90.00
_cell.angle_gamma   90.00
#
_symmetry.space_group_name_H-M   'P 1'
#
loop_
_entity.id
_entity.type
_entity.pdbx_description
1 polymer ?
#
loop_
_entity_poly.entity_id
_entity_poly.type
_entity_poly.pdbx_seq_one_letter_code
_entity_poly.pdbx_strand_id
1 'polypeptide(L)'
;MAKTGFQGRKLGEIVEVWEEMLKDNVVIFFGFTGSMSTTGQWKIVNWLIEHRFIDVIVSTGANISEDILEAMGGTYWQGSPMVDDHVLLEYKIDRFYDVYADELEYRQMESLIASFMKK
;
A
#
# COMPACT_ATOMS: atom_id res chain seq x y z
N MET A 1 -12.67 -19.15 -8.91
CA MET A 1 -11.62 -20.18 -9.08
C MET A 1 -11.70 -21.31 -8.04
N ALA A 2 -12.72 -21.38 -7.17
CA ALA A 2 -12.75 -22.34 -6.05
C ALA A 2 -12.69 -23.82 -6.50
N LYS A 3 -13.16 -24.13 -7.70
CA LYS A 3 -13.13 -25.49 -8.27
C LYS A 3 -11.82 -25.87 -8.98
N THR A 4 -10.81 -24.99 -9.01
CA THR A 4 -9.48 -25.29 -9.60
C THR A 4 -8.53 -25.93 -8.59
N GLY A 5 -7.26 -26.15 -8.94
CA GLY A 5 -6.20 -26.62 -8.04
C GLY A 5 -5.33 -25.48 -7.46
N PHE A 6 -4.46 -25.82 -6.51
CA PHE A 6 -3.43 -24.95 -5.90
C PHE A 6 -3.96 -23.60 -5.36
N GLN A 7 -3.18 -22.52 -5.46
CA GLN A 7 -3.55 -21.20 -4.91
C GLN A 7 -4.76 -20.57 -5.62
N GLY A 8 -5.05 -20.97 -6.86
CA GLY A 8 -6.27 -20.57 -7.54
C GLY A 8 -7.53 -20.99 -6.77
N ARG A 9 -7.51 -22.17 -6.13
CA ARG A 9 -8.60 -22.61 -5.26
C ARG A 9 -8.78 -21.66 -4.07
N LYS A 10 -7.68 -21.35 -3.37
CA LYS A 10 -7.70 -20.46 -2.21
C LYS A 10 -8.19 -19.06 -2.54
N LEU A 11 -7.81 -18.52 -3.70
CA LEU A 11 -8.33 -17.25 -4.20
C LEU A 11 -9.85 -17.31 -4.47
N GLY A 12 -10.38 -18.45 -4.93
CA GLY A 12 -11.81 -18.64 -5.09
C GLY A 12 -12.56 -18.75 -3.76
N GLU A 13 -12.05 -19.58 -2.84
CA GLU A 13 -12.65 -19.79 -1.52
C GLU A 13 -12.72 -18.48 -0.70
N ILE A 14 -11.68 -17.64 -0.75
CA ILE A 14 -11.68 -16.37 0.00
C ILE A 14 -12.70 -15.36 -0.56
N VAL A 15 -12.93 -15.35 -1.88
CA VAL A 15 -13.97 -14.49 -2.50
C VAL A 15 -15.36 -14.93 -2.04
N GLU A 16 -15.63 -16.24 -1.97
CA GLU A 16 -16.90 -16.76 -1.47
C GLU A 16 -17.15 -16.33 -0.01
N VAL A 17 -16.14 -16.49 0.87
CA VAL A 17 -16.23 -16.04 2.27
C VAL A 17 -16.45 -14.53 2.38
N TRP A 18 -15.72 -13.73 1.60
CA TRP A 18 -15.85 -12.28 1.66
C TRP A 18 -17.20 -11.80 1.12
N GLU A 19 -17.74 -12.43 0.08
CA GLU A 19 -19.11 -12.16 -0.39
C GLU A 19 -20.17 -12.47 0.65
N GLU A 20 -20.00 -13.53 1.45
CA GLU A 20 -20.88 -13.84 2.57
C GLU A 20 -20.80 -12.76 3.65
N MET A 21 -19.59 -12.31 4.02
CA MET A 21 -19.39 -11.21 4.96
C MET A 21 -20.07 -9.91 4.49
N LEU A 22 -20.00 -9.60 3.18
CA LEU A 22 -20.63 -8.42 2.60
C LEU A 22 -22.17 -8.46 2.60
N LYS A 23 -22.77 -9.66 2.68
CA LYS A 23 -24.24 -9.85 2.71
C LYS A 23 -24.79 -9.91 4.14
N ASP A 24 -23.93 -10.05 5.14
CA ASP A 24 -24.30 -10.15 6.55
C ASP A 24 -24.11 -8.80 7.29
N ASN A 25 -24.66 -8.69 8.49
CA ASN A 25 -24.50 -7.51 9.36
C ASN A 25 -23.28 -7.67 10.27
N VAL A 26 -22.10 -7.67 9.66
CA VAL A 26 -20.80 -7.81 10.34
C VAL A 26 -19.90 -6.61 10.05
N VAL A 27 -18.89 -6.39 10.92
CA VAL A 27 -17.88 -5.34 10.72
C VAL A 27 -16.64 -5.96 10.06
N ILE A 28 -16.23 -5.42 8.92
CA ILE A 28 -15.10 -5.93 8.14
C ILE A 28 -13.83 -5.15 8.49
N PHE A 29 -12.91 -5.84 9.19
CA PHE A 29 -11.56 -5.34 9.48
C PHE A 29 -10.59 -5.75 8.36
N PHE A 30 -9.90 -4.77 7.78
CA PHE A 30 -8.92 -4.94 6.72
C PHE A 30 -7.51 -4.59 7.22
N GLY A 31 -6.64 -5.60 7.27
CA GLY A 31 -5.22 -5.41 7.60
C GLY A 31 -4.41 -4.98 6.38
N PHE A 32 -3.76 -3.83 6.44
CA PHE A 32 -2.95 -3.27 5.37
C PHE A 32 -1.47 -3.21 5.78
N THR A 33 -0.77 -4.29 5.48
CA THR A 33 0.60 -4.53 5.96
C THR A 33 1.67 -4.05 4.99
N GLY A 34 2.88 -3.82 5.49
CA GLY A 34 4.03 -3.49 4.65
C GLY A 34 3.91 -2.11 4.00
N SER A 35 4.60 -1.97 2.88
CA SER A 35 4.75 -0.75 2.07
C SER A 35 3.98 -0.92 0.75
N MET A 36 2.73 -1.35 0.85
CA MET A 36 1.92 -1.75 -0.31
C MET A 36 1.49 -0.54 -1.13
N SER A 37 1.41 0.64 -0.51
CA SER A 37 1.11 1.89 -1.18
C SER A 37 2.15 2.26 -2.24
N THR A 38 3.45 1.98 -1.99
CA THR A 38 4.52 2.18 -3.00
C THR A 38 4.30 1.38 -4.28
N THR A 39 3.55 0.27 -4.19
CA THR A 39 3.24 -0.60 -5.33
C THR A 39 1.93 -0.20 -6.05
N GLY A 40 1.32 0.93 -5.69
CA GLY A 40 0.09 1.44 -6.27
C GLY A 40 -1.19 0.75 -5.78
N GLN A 41 -1.10 -0.14 -4.78
CA GLN A 41 -2.24 -0.90 -4.25
C GLN A 41 -3.24 -0.03 -3.50
N TRP A 42 -2.84 1.18 -3.08
CA TRP A 42 -3.71 2.15 -2.44
C TRP A 42 -4.94 2.49 -3.29
N LYS A 43 -4.85 2.42 -4.63
CA LYS A 43 -5.97 2.67 -5.54
C LYS A 43 -7.08 1.64 -5.37
N ILE A 44 -6.71 0.37 -5.21
CA ILE A 44 -7.67 -0.72 -4.95
C ILE A 44 -8.21 -0.56 -3.54
N VAL A 45 -7.37 -0.28 -2.55
CA VAL A 45 -7.82 -0.04 -1.17
C VAL A 45 -8.82 1.12 -1.11
N ASN A 46 -8.54 2.25 -1.77
CA ASN A 46 -9.46 3.38 -1.85
C ASN A 46 -10.79 2.98 -2.50
N TRP A 47 -10.75 2.22 -3.59
CA TRP A 47 -11.97 1.70 -4.21
C TRP A 47 -12.79 0.82 -3.24
N LEU A 48 -12.13 -0.02 -2.43
CA LEU A 48 -12.81 -0.81 -1.38
C LEU A 48 -13.47 0.06 -0.30
N ILE A 49 -12.81 1.14 0.12
CA ILE A 49 -13.36 2.11 1.07
C ILE A 49 -14.60 2.79 0.48
N GLU A 50 -14.48 3.32 -0.73
CA GLU A 50 -15.53 4.08 -1.41
C GLU A 50 -16.81 3.25 -1.60
N HIS A 51 -16.67 1.93 -1.81
CA HIS A 51 -17.79 1.01 -1.99
C HIS A 51 -18.26 0.34 -0.69
N ARG A 52 -17.69 0.74 0.46
CA ARG A 52 -17.99 0.15 1.78
C ARG A 52 -17.77 -1.36 1.83
N PHE A 53 -16.74 -1.86 1.15
CA PHE A 53 -16.33 -3.26 1.23
C PHE A 53 -15.40 -3.55 2.42
N ILE A 54 -14.97 -2.50 3.11
CA ILE A 54 -14.22 -2.53 4.36
C ILE A 54 -14.77 -1.45 5.30
N ASP A 55 -14.86 -1.76 6.60
CA ASP A 55 -15.36 -0.83 7.61
C ASP A 55 -14.22 -0.22 8.45
N VAL A 56 -13.18 -1.02 8.72
CA VAL A 56 -12.03 -0.61 9.53
C VAL A 56 -10.75 -1.00 8.82
N ILE A 57 -9.86 -0.03 8.62
CA ILE A 57 -8.49 -0.29 8.13
C ILE A 57 -7.52 -0.27 9.30
N VAL A 58 -6.71 -1.32 9.38
CA VAL A 58 -5.58 -1.41 10.30
C VAL A 58 -4.31 -1.40 9.45
N SER A 59 -3.65 -0.24 9.37
CA SER A 59 -2.49 -0.03 8.50
C SER A 59 -1.20 0.17 9.32
N THR A 60 -0.05 -0.08 8.69
CA THR A 60 1.22 0.44 9.19
C THR A 60 1.35 1.94 8.91
N GLY A 61 2.26 2.62 9.63
CA GLY A 61 2.56 4.03 9.33
C GLY A 61 3.13 4.25 7.92
N ALA A 62 3.77 3.23 7.34
CA ALA A 62 4.41 3.31 6.03
C ALA A 62 3.42 3.63 4.91
N ASN A 63 2.32 2.88 4.82
CA ASN A 63 1.29 3.13 3.79
C ASN A 63 0.70 4.55 3.90
N ILE A 64 0.56 5.10 5.12
CA ILE A 64 0.05 6.47 5.31
C ILE A 64 1.03 7.49 4.73
N SER A 65 2.32 7.40 5.06
CA SER A 65 3.35 8.30 4.51
C SER A 65 3.48 8.16 2.99
N GLU A 66 3.34 6.94 2.47
CA GLU A 66 3.49 6.64 1.04
C GLU A 66 2.31 7.14 0.21
N ASP A 67 1.09 6.98 0.71
CA ASP A 67 -0.11 7.56 0.09
C ASP A 67 -0.02 9.09 0.05
N ILE A 68 0.51 9.73 1.12
CA ILE A 68 0.72 11.17 1.16
C ILE A 68 1.77 11.61 0.13
N LEU A 69 2.86 10.86 -0.04
CA LEU A 69 3.87 11.18 -1.05
C LEU A 69 3.26 11.23 -2.46
N GLU A 70 2.51 10.20 -2.85
CA GLU A 70 1.85 10.18 -4.17
C GLU A 70 0.79 11.29 -4.28
N ALA A 71 0.06 11.58 -3.19
CA ALA A 71 -0.91 12.68 -3.15
C ALA A 71 -0.26 14.08 -3.25
N MET A 72 1.01 14.23 -2.87
CA MET A 72 1.80 15.44 -3.06
C MET A 72 2.34 15.60 -4.49
N GLY A 73 2.09 14.63 -5.37
CA GLY A 73 2.57 14.61 -6.74
C GLY A 73 3.93 13.92 -6.93
N GLY A 74 4.50 13.36 -5.86
CA GLY A 74 5.62 12.43 -5.96
C GLY A 74 5.19 11.09 -6.56
N THR A 75 6.12 10.18 -6.78
CA THR A 75 5.79 8.86 -7.35
C THR A 75 6.80 7.79 -6.98
N TYR A 76 6.47 6.56 -7.35
CA TYR A 76 7.31 5.37 -7.18
C TYR A 76 7.64 4.76 -8.53
N TRP A 77 8.86 4.24 -8.67
CA TRP A 77 9.33 3.64 -9.92
C TRP A 77 9.69 2.18 -9.72
N GLN A 78 9.34 1.34 -10.71
CA GLN A 78 9.86 -0.01 -10.77
C GLN A 78 11.37 0.03 -11.03
N GLY A 79 12.11 -0.67 -10.19
CA GLY A 79 13.55 -0.80 -10.21
C GLY A 79 13.99 -2.25 -10.30
N SER A 80 15.19 -2.53 -9.81
CA SER A 80 15.73 -3.88 -9.74
C SER A 80 16.23 -4.15 -8.33
N PRO A 81 15.91 -5.30 -7.73
CA PRO A 81 16.39 -5.58 -6.39
C PRO A 81 17.91 -5.81 -6.34
N MET A 82 18.58 -5.86 -7.49
CA MET A 82 20.01 -6.18 -7.65
C MET A 82 20.93 -4.96 -7.74
N VAL A 83 20.39 -3.73 -7.70
CA VAL A 83 21.25 -2.52 -7.69
C VAL A 83 21.94 -2.39 -6.35
N ASP A 84 23.22 -1.99 -6.37
CA ASP A 84 24.00 -1.72 -5.16
C ASP A 84 23.43 -0.51 -4.41
N ASP A 85 23.12 -0.69 -3.13
CA ASP A 85 22.55 0.34 -2.26
C ASP A 85 23.50 1.54 -2.09
N HIS A 86 24.82 1.35 -2.24
CA HIS A 86 25.77 2.47 -2.27
C HIS A 86 25.52 3.41 -3.45
N VAL A 87 25.20 2.85 -4.61
CA VAL A 87 24.86 3.64 -5.81
C VAL A 87 23.52 4.34 -5.60
N LEU A 88 22.50 3.65 -5.08
CA LEU A 88 21.20 4.26 -4.80
C LEU A 88 21.33 5.44 -3.81
N LEU A 89 22.13 5.28 -2.75
CA LEU A 89 22.38 6.34 -1.77
C LEU A 89 23.12 7.55 -2.36
N GLU A 90 24.07 7.32 -3.28
CA GLU A 90 24.76 8.40 -4.01
C GLU A 90 23.77 9.23 -4.82
N TYR A 91 22.82 8.57 -5.47
CA TYR A 91 21.77 9.19 -6.27
C TYR A 91 20.53 9.63 -5.50
N LYS A 92 20.49 9.47 -4.17
CA LYS A 92 19.34 9.86 -3.33
C LYS A 92 18.05 9.12 -3.70
N ILE A 93 18.19 7.81 -3.88
CA ILE A 93 17.09 6.91 -4.19
C ILE A 93 16.88 5.96 -3.00
N ASP A 94 15.67 5.99 -2.44
CA ASP A 94 15.23 5.03 -1.44
C ASP A 94 14.61 3.80 -2.14
N ARG A 95 14.81 2.60 -1.59
CA ARG A 95 14.27 1.36 -2.17
C ARG A 95 13.34 0.60 -1.23
N PHE A 96 12.30 0.04 -1.83
CA PHE A 96 11.32 -0.89 -1.27
C PHE A 96 11.37 -2.16 -2.13
N TYR A 97 12.33 -3.05 -1.80
CA TYR A 97 12.67 -4.23 -2.62
C TYR A 97 13.07 -3.87 -4.07
N ASP A 98 12.13 -3.92 -5.01
CA ASP A 98 12.27 -3.61 -6.43
C ASP A 98 11.46 -2.35 -6.85
N VAL A 99 11.04 -1.55 -5.88
CA VAL A 99 10.37 -0.26 -6.09
C VAL A 99 11.22 0.86 -5.49
N TYR A 100 11.34 1.99 -6.17
CA TYR A 100 12.19 3.12 -5.79
C TYR A 100 11.39 4.39 -5.56
N ALA A 101 11.93 5.29 -4.72
CA ALA A 101 11.41 6.63 -4.46
C ALA A 101 12.56 7.65 -4.41
N ASP A 102 12.24 8.91 -4.68
CA ASP A 102 13.21 10.02 -4.60
C ASP A 102 13.28 10.46 -3.13
N GLU A 103 14.47 10.36 -2.54
CA GLU A 103 14.70 10.67 -1.12
C GLU A 103 14.37 12.14 -0.80
N LEU A 104 14.57 13.06 -1.76
CA LEU A 104 14.28 14.48 -1.56
C LEU A 104 12.77 14.75 -1.56
N GLU A 105 12.00 14.09 -2.41
CA GLU A 105 10.54 14.14 -2.35
C GLU A 105 10.01 13.50 -1.06
N TYR A 106 10.58 12.36 -0.65
CA TYR A 106 10.21 11.70 0.60
C TYR A 106 10.42 12.60 1.82
N ARG A 107 11.56 13.31 1.89
CA ARG A 107 11.84 14.30 2.95
C ARG A 107 10.88 15.48 2.96
N GLN A 108 10.35 15.89 1.80
CA GLN A 108 9.31 16.92 1.73
C GLN A 108 8.00 16.43 2.35
N MET A 109 7.62 15.18 2.07
CA MET A 109 6.48 14.53 2.71
C MET A 109 6.67 14.41 4.22
N GLU A 110 7.84 13.99 4.70
CA GLU A 110 8.14 13.95 6.14
C GLU A 110 8.01 15.33 6.78
N SER A 111 8.49 16.36 6.09
CA SER A 111 8.37 17.76 6.55
C SER A 111 6.91 18.21 6.63
N LEU A 112 6.06 17.81 5.67
CA LEU A 112 4.62 18.06 5.71
C LEU A 112 4.01 17.43 6.96
N ILE A 113 4.26 16.14 7.21
CA ILE A 113 3.75 15.43 8.39
C ILE A 113 4.24 16.10 9.69
N ALA A 114 5.53 16.40 9.78
CA ALA A 114 6.12 17.07 10.94
C ALA A 114 5.49 18.45 11.20
N SER A 115 5.15 19.19 10.14
CA SER A 115 4.46 20.48 10.26
C SER A 115 3.02 20.34 10.72
N PHE A 116 2.32 19.29 10.27
CA PHE A 116 0.95 18.98 10.67
C PHE A 116 0.89 18.62 12.16
N MET A 117 1.83 17.81 12.67
CA MET A 117 1.89 17.39 14.07
C MET A 117 2.22 18.50 15.07
N LYS A 118 2.81 19.61 14.62
CA LYS A 118 3.17 20.76 15.48
C LYS A 118 2.00 21.72 15.73
N LYS A 119 0.91 21.59 14.97
CA LYS A 119 -0.32 22.37 15.16
C LYS A 119 -1.21 21.70 16.20
#